data_AF-A0A3Q1IAZ5-F1
#
_entry.id   AF-A0A3Q1IAZ5-F1
#
_cell.length_a   1.000
_cell.length_b   1.000
_cell.length_c   1.000
_cell.angle_alpha   90.00
_cell.angle_beta   90.00
_cell.angle_gamma   90.00
#
_symmetry.space_group_name_H-M   'P 1'
#
loop_
_entity.id
_entity.type
_entity.pdbx_description
1 polymer ?
#
loop_
_entity_poly.entity_id
_entity_poly.type
_entity_poly.pdbx_seq_one_letter_code
_entity_poly.pdbx_strand_id
1 'polypeptide(L)'
;MADPPEPAPGSVEEEDTDRINDAELALKGINMLLNNGFKESDELFRAYRNHSPLMSFGASFVSFLNAVMTFEEEKMQVAFEDLKATEKLCESENTGVIETIKNKIKRNVDSQRSGLAAVDRLQRQIIIADCQVYLAVLSFIKQELSGYIKGGWILRKAWKMYNKCYSDITQLQEGCRRRASEQQAMPSPSLSTSSDPSDRSRSSTPKLRPSQRLDRINPEALDRLKGSVSFGYGLFHLCISMVPPNLLKIVNLLGFPGDRLQGLSALAYASESKDMKAPLATLALLWYHTVVQPFFALDGTDTQAGLTEAKSILQQREAIYPNSSLFMFFKGRVQRLECQISSALTSFNDALHLASDQREIQHVCLYEIGWCSMIELNYRDAYRAFERLKSESRWSQCYYAYLTGVCQGATGDLDGAIAVFKDVQKLFKRKNNQIELFSMTRSEKLRSPSLSKELCILSVIEILYLWKALPNCSTTKLQTMTQVLQTIDDASCAGLKNLLLGAINKCLHNTKDAIQYFQLAVRDEVGRLTNSYVQPYSCYELGCVLLNTPESASRGRMLMLQAKEDYAGYDFENRLHVRIHSAIASMAPAAQP
;
A
#
# COMPACT_ATOMS: atom_id res chain seq x y z
N MET A 1 45.75 44.26 51.17
CA MET A 1 45.22 43.89 49.84
C MET A 1 43.82 43.41 50.08
N ALA A 2 42.85 44.11 49.49
CA ALA A 2 41.43 44.00 49.80
C ALA A 2 40.78 42.80 49.10
N ASP A 3 39.83 42.18 49.78
CA ASP A 3 38.95 41.14 49.23
C ASP A 3 38.07 41.71 48.10
N PRO A 4 37.79 40.93 47.04
CA PRO A 4 36.85 41.32 46.00
C PRO A 4 35.39 41.18 46.50
N PRO A 5 34.46 42.01 46.00
CA PRO A 5 33.07 42.03 46.45
C PRO A 5 32.25 40.86 45.88
N GLU A 6 31.32 40.34 46.68
CA GLU A 6 30.27 39.41 46.24
C GLU A 6 29.42 39.99 45.10
N PRO A 7 29.03 39.20 44.09
CA PRO A 7 28.06 39.63 43.10
C PRO A 7 26.63 39.50 43.62
N ALA A 8 25.83 40.54 43.38
CA ALA A 8 24.41 40.64 43.70
C ALA A 8 23.55 39.57 42.99
N PRO A 9 22.41 39.15 43.58
CA PRO A 9 21.51 38.19 42.96
C PRO A 9 20.57 38.93 41.99
N GLY A 10 20.67 38.65 40.69
CA GLY A 10 19.64 39.10 39.75
C GLY A 10 20.09 39.25 38.31
N SER A 11 20.11 38.15 37.58
CA SER A 11 19.51 38.02 36.25
C SER A 11 19.66 36.55 35.84
N VAL A 12 18.68 35.74 36.23
CA VAL A 12 18.46 34.47 35.53
C VAL A 12 18.13 34.91 34.10
N GLU A 13 19.09 34.71 33.20
CA GLU A 13 18.81 34.67 31.78
C GLU A 13 17.68 33.64 31.63
N GLU A 14 16.46 34.12 31.33
CA GLU A 14 15.40 33.25 30.84
C GLU A 14 15.97 32.61 29.56
N GLU A 15 16.51 31.39 29.70
CA GLU A 15 16.70 30.48 28.58
C GLU A 15 15.37 30.45 27.82
N ASP A 16 15.41 30.97 26.60
CA ASP A 16 14.34 30.87 25.61
C ASP A 16 14.11 29.38 25.38
N THR A 17 13.23 28.75 26.17
CA THR A 17 12.85 27.35 26.00
C THR A 17 12.22 27.24 24.61
N ASP A 18 13.01 26.76 23.65
CA ASP A 18 12.59 26.40 22.30
C ASP A 18 11.25 25.66 22.39
N ARG A 19 10.17 26.32 21.95
CA ARG A 19 8.85 25.70 21.89
C ARG A 19 8.94 24.52 20.92
N ILE A 20 8.93 23.30 21.46
CA ILE A 20 8.94 22.06 20.68
C ILE A 20 7.81 22.10 19.64
N ASN A 21 8.17 22.02 18.36
CA ASN A 21 7.21 21.92 17.27
C ASN A 21 6.85 20.45 17.03
N ASP A 22 5.76 19.99 17.65
CA ASP A 22 5.29 18.60 17.56
C ASP A 22 5.15 18.07 16.13
N ALA A 23 4.74 18.92 15.19
CA ALA A 23 4.55 18.51 13.80
C ALA A 23 5.88 18.16 13.13
N GLU A 24 6.90 18.97 13.36
CA GLU A 24 8.25 18.75 12.85
C GLU A 24 8.90 17.55 13.55
N LEU A 25 8.71 17.42 14.85
CA LEU A 25 9.22 16.31 15.64
C LEU A 25 8.58 14.98 15.23
N ALA A 26 7.27 14.96 15.00
CA ALA A 26 6.56 13.78 14.51
C ALA A 26 7.00 13.39 13.09
N LEU A 27 7.18 14.37 12.19
CA LEU A 27 7.73 14.12 10.86
C LEU A 27 9.16 13.57 10.93
N LYS A 28 10.00 14.10 11.82
CA LYS A 28 11.36 13.60 12.08
C LYS A 28 11.33 12.14 12.53
N GLY A 29 10.44 11.78 13.46
CA GLY A 29 10.26 10.40 13.91
C GLY A 29 9.91 9.45 12.76
N ILE A 30 8.95 9.80 11.91
CA ILE A 30 8.60 8.96 10.75
C ILE A 30 9.76 8.87 9.73
N ASN A 31 10.50 9.95 9.50
CA ASN A 31 11.68 9.90 8.63
C ASN A 31 12.80 9.01 9.19
N MET A 32 12.99 8.98 10.52
CA MET A 32 13.91 8.04 11.16
C MET A 32 13.47 6.60 10.89
N LEU A 33 12.19 6.30 11.12
CA LEU A 33 11.60 4.99 10.87
C LEU A 33 11.88 4.53 9.42
N LEU A 34 11.63 5.38 8.43
CA LEU A 34 11.82 5.01 7.02
C LEU A 34 13.29 4.94 6.60
N ASN A 35 14.20 5.60 7.32
CA ASN A 35 15.65 5.51 7.11
C ASN A 35 16.32 4.44 7.99
N ASN A 36 15.59 3.35 8.26
CA ASN A 36 16.01 2.19 9.05
C ASN A 36 16.22 2.46 10.56
N GLY A 37 15.97 3.67 11.06
CA GLY A 37 16.09 4.06 12.46
C GLY A 37 14.82 3.74 13.27
N PHE A 38 14.46 2.47 13.38
CA PHE A 38 13.22 2.03 14.04
C PHE A 38 13.28 2.24 15.56
N LYS A 39 14.43 1.95 16.17
CA LYS A 39 14.63 2.11 17.62
C LYS A 39 14.61 3.58 17.99
N GLU A 40 15.33 4.41 17.23
CA GLU A 40 15.42 5.85 17.39
C GLU A 40 14.05 6.52 17.22
N SER A 41 13.26 6.07 16.22
CA SER A 41 11.89 6.51 16.05
C SER A 41 11.00 6.13 17.24
N ASP A 42 11.08 4.88 17.73
CA ASP A 42 10.29 4.41 18.88
C ASP A 42 10.66 5.18 20.16
N GLU A 43 11.95 5.36 20.43
CA GLU A 43 12.46 6.14 21.55
C GLU A 43 11.98 7.59 21.52
N LEU A 44 12.06 8.24 20.35
CA LEU A 44 11.56 9.60 20.16
C LEU A 44 10.06 9.68 20.47
N PHE A 45 9.24 8.81 19.89
CA PHE A 45 7.80 8.88 20.11
C PHE A 45 7.41 8.52 21.55
N ARG A 46 8.12 7.61 22.21
CA ARG A 46 7.90 7.28 23.62
C ARG A 46 8.23 8.44 24.54
N ALA A 47 9.36 9.11 24.31
CA ALA A 47 9.79 10.25 25.12
C ALA A 47 8.74 11.38 25.14
N TYR A 48 8.07 11.61 24.01
CA TYR A 48 7.08 12.68 23.86
C TYR A 48 5.62 12.18 23.83
N ARG A 49 5.36 10.91 24.15
CA ARG A 49 4.02 10.28 24.06
C ARG A 49 2.94 11.05 24.83
N ASN A 50 3.31 11.66 25.95
CA ASN A 50 2.40 12.41 26.82
C ASN A 50 2.48 13.93 26.60
N HIS A 51 3.27 14.40 25.63
CA HIS A 51 3.44 15.83 25.35
C HIS A 51 2.24 16.42 24.60
N SER A 52 1.73 15.70 23.60
CA SER A 52 0.56 16.13 22.83
C SER A 52 -0.19 14.98 22.15
N PRO A 53 -1.44 15.19 21.68
CA PRO A 53 -2.18 14.17 20.94
C PRO A 53 -1.45 13.67 19.69
N LEU A 54 -0.70 14.55 19.01
CA LEU A 54 0.04 14.18 17.80
C LEU A 54 1.21 13.23 18.13
N MET A 55 1.96 13.51 19.20
CA MET A 55 3.05 12.65 19.64
C MET A 55 2.54 11.33 20.25
N SER A 56 1.41 11.37 20.97
CA SER A 56 0.69 10.18 21.42
C SER A 56 0.29 9.29 20.23
N PHE A 57 -0.27 9.90 19.18
CA PHE A 57 -0.61 9.20 17.95
C PHE A 57 0.61 8.59 17.26
N GLY A 58 1.73 9.32 17.17
CA GLY A 58 2.95 8.78 16.57
C GLY A 58 3.47 7.53 17.28
N ALA A 59 3.49 7.52 18.62
CA ALA A 59 3.84 6.31 19.38
C ALA A 59 2.83 5.17 19.14
N SER A 60 1.53 5.46 19.15
CA SER A 60 0.49 4.45 18.89
C SER A 60 0.55 3.90 17.45
N PHE A 61 0.98 4.73 16.48
CA PHE A 61 1.22 4.32 15.11
C PHE A 61 2.42 3.37 14.98
N VAL A 62 3.53 3.64 15.70
CA VAL A 62 4.68 2.73 15.74
C VAL A 62 4.29 1.37 16.35
N SER A 63 3.56 1.37 17.47
CA SER A 63 2.99 0.14 18.05
C SER A 63 2.12 -0.62 17.05
N PHE A 64 1.24 0.11 16.33
CA PHE A 64 0.39 -0.47 15.28
C PHE A 64 1.19 -1.08 14.13
N LEU A 65 2.18 -0.38 13.58
CA LEU A 65 3.02 -0.92 12.51
C LEU A 65 3.73 -2.20 12.95
N ASN A 66 4.34 -2.19 14.14
CA ASN A 66 5.01 -3.36 14.69
C ASN A 66 4.04 -4.55 14.83
N ALA A 67 2.82 -4.30 15.33
CA ALA A 67 1.80 -5.34 15.45
C ALA A 67 1.37 -5.95 14.11
N VAL A 68 1.09 -5.11 13.10
CA VAL A 68 0.62 -5.57 11.78
C VAL A 68 1.70 -6.34 11.04
N MET A 69 2.96 -5.90 11.15
CA MET A 69 4.08 -6.55 10.46
C MET A 69 4.45 -7.90 11.12
N THR A 70 4.45 -7.98 12.45
CA THR A 70 4.90 -9.18 13.19
C THR A 70 3.82 -10.26 13.36
N PHE A 71 2.53 -9.87 13.37
CA PHE A 71 1.41 -10.78 13.62
C PHE A 71 1.53 -11.51 14.98
N GLU A 72 2.06 -10.81 15.98
CA GLU A 72 2.14 -11.27 17.37
C GLU A 72 0.90 -10.79 18.13
N GLU A 73 0.17 -11.72 18.78
CA GLU A 73 -1.09 -11.40 19.46
C GLU A 73 -0.88 -10.39 20.59
N GLU A 74 0.24 -10.51 21.31
CA GLU A 74 0.62 -9.58 22.37
C GLU A 74 0.85 -8.17 21.81
N LYS A 75 1.57 -8.05 20.68
CA LYS A 75 1.80 -6.75 20.03
C LYS A 75 0.51 -6.15 19.46
N MET A 76 -0.37 -6.98 18.90
CA MET A 76 -1.69 -6.55 18.45
C MET A 76 -2.55 -6.01 19.59
N GLN A 77 -2.48 -6.62 20.78
CA GLN A 77 -3.18 -6.16 21.96
C GLN A 77 -2.62 -4.83 22.49
N VAL A 78 -1.29 -4.70 22.58
CA VAL A 78 -0.63 -3.43 22.95
C VAL A 78 -1.01 -2.31 21.99
N ALA A 79 -0.93 -2.55 20.68
CA ALA A 79 -1.33 -1.56 19.67
C ALA A 79 -2.81 -1.16 19.80
N PHE A 80 -3.70 -2.11 20.10
CA PHE A 80 -5.11 -1.82 20.33
C PHE A 80 -5.32 -0.89 21.54
N GLU A 81 -4.65 -1.17 22.65
CA GLU A 81 -4.73 -0.37 23.88
C GLU A 81 -4.16 1.03 23.67
N ASP A 82 -3.00 1.13 23.01
CA ASP A 82 -2.34 2.39 22.68
C ASP A 82 -3.24 3.29 21.80
N LEU A 83 -3.84 2.73 20.74
CA LEU A 83 -4.76 3.47 19.87
C LEU A 83 -6.01 3.94 20.62
N LYS A 84 -6.54 3.13 21.54
CA LYS A 84 -7.69 3.49 22.38
C LYS A 84 -7.36 4.58 23.38
N ALA A 85 -6.17 4.56 23.97
CA ALA A 85 -5.70 5.61 24.86
C ALA A 85 -5.56 6.95 24.11
N THR A 86 -4.97 6.95 22.91
CA THR A 86 -4.87 8.14 22.06
C THR A 86 -6.24 8.66 21.63
N GLU A 87 -7.18 7.78 21.23
CA GLU A 87 -8.56 8.18 20.90
C GLU A 87 -9.22 8.91 22.09
N LYS A 88 -9.12 8.34 23.30
CA LYS A 88 -9.69 8.94 24.51
C LYS A 88 -9.06 10.30 24.83
N LEU A 89 -7.75 10.46 24.64
CA LEU A 89 -7.04 11.74 24.81
C LEU A 89 -7.57 12.81 23.84
N CYS A 90 -7.90 12.44 22.61
CA CYS A 90 -8.50 13.36 21.65
C CYS A 90 -9.97 13.70 21.98
N GLU A 91 -10.72 12.79 22.61
CA GLU A 91 -12.13 12.99 22.99
C GLU A 91 -12.30 13.83 24.27
N SER A 92 -11.45 13.65 25.29
CA SER A 92 -11.64 14.25 26.63
C SER A 92 -11.64 15.79 26.66
N GLU A 93 -10.99 16.44 25.70
CA GLU A 93 -10.99 17.91 25.61
C GLU A 93 -12.14 18.47 24.76
N ASN A 94 -12.84 17.64 23.99
CA ASN A 94 -14.06 18.06 23.29
C ASN A 94 -15.25 18.22 24.26
N THR A 95 -15.24 17.57 25.42
CA THR A 95 -16.34 17.60 26.40
C THR A 95 -16.26 18.83 27.32
N GLY A 96 -15.06 19.29 27.71
CA GLY A 96 -14.87 20.43 28.61
C GLY A 96 -15.28 21.80 28.03
N VAL A 97 -15.41 21.88 26.70
CA VAL A 97 -15.85 23.11 26.01
C VAL A 97 -17.38 23.28 26.07
N ILE A 98 -18.16 22.20 26.20
CA ILE A 98 -19.63 22.28 26.25
C ILE A 98 -20.13 22.74 27.64
N GLU A 99 -19.42 22.42 28.73
CA GLU A 99 -19.80 22.89 30.08
C GLU A 99 -19.35 24.32 30.39
N THR A 100 -18.24 24.79 29.79
CA THR A 100 -17.69 26.11 30.11
C THR A 100 -18.36 27.25 29.34
N ILE A 101 -19.04 26.97 28.21
CA ILE A 101 -19.79 27.97 27.42
C ILE A 101 -21.02 28.51 28.16
N LYS A 102 -21.49 27.84 29.23
CA LYS A 102 -22.63 28.33 30.00
C LYS A 102 -22.29 29.49 30.94
N ASN A 103 -21.01 29.73 31.26
CA ASN A 103 -20.59 30.78 32.19
C ASN A 103 -19.31 31.50 31.75
N LYS A 104 -19.41 32.46 30.81
CA LYS A 104 -18.71 33.78 30.81
C LYS A 104 -18.73 34.41 29.41
N ILE A 105 -19.75 35.24 29.19
CA ILE A 105 -19.71 36.33 28.23
C ILE A 105 -18.80 37.41 28.84
N LYS A 106 -17.52 37.46 28.42
CA LYS A 106 -16.70 38.67 28.57
C LYS A 106 -15.73 38.79 27.38
N ARG A 107 -16.07 39.71 26.49
CA ARG A 107 -15.38 40.06 25.23
C ARG A 107 -14.00 40.68 25.46
N ASN A 108 -13.14 40.47 24.46
CA ASN A 108 -11.97 41.26 24.00
C ASN A 108 -10.55 40.68 24.14
N VAL A 109 -10.36 39.37 24.34
CA VAL A 109 -9.03 38.72 24.16
C VAL A 109 -9.06 37.51 23.18
N ASP A 110 -10.23 37.08 22.69
CA ASP A 110 -10.43 35.72 22.14
C ASP A 110 -10.49 35.55 20.61
N SER A 111 -9.72 36.30 19.81
CA SER A 111 -9.69 36.12 18.34
C SER A 111 -8.46 35.34 17.83
N GLN A 112 -7.31 35.40 18.49
CA GLN A 112 -6.18 34.48 18.23
C GLN A 112 -6.47 33.05 18.74
N ARG A 113 -7.22 32.96 19.84
CA ARG A 113 -7.57 31.70 20.51
C ARG A 113 -8.55 30.85 19.70
N SER A 114 -9.38 31.46 18.85
CA SER A 114 -10.38 30.76 18.03
C SER A 114 -9.75 30.00 16.85
N GLY A 115 -8.76 30.59 16.17
CA GLY A 115 -8.04 29.97 15.05
C GLY A 115 -7.18 28.78 15.49
N LEU A 116 -6.42 28.95 16.59
CA LEU A 116 -5.64 27.87 17.21
C LEU A 116 -6.54 26.73 17.69
N ALA A 117 -7.67 27.04 18.35
CA ALA A 117 -8.64 26.03 18.76
C ALA A 117 -9.28 25.29 17.58
N ALA A 118 -9.51 25.97 16.44
CA ALA A 118 -10.04 25.33 15.24
C ALA A 118 -9.05 24.33 14.63
N VAL A 119 -7.76 24.70 14.53
CA VAL A 119 -6.67 23.84 14.04
C VAL A 119 -6.49 22.63 14.96
N ASP A 120 -6.43 22.83 16.28
CA ASP A 120 -6.31 21.74 17.25
C ASP A 120 -7.50 20.77 17.18
N ARG A 121 -8.73 21.30 17.09
CA ARG A 121 -9.95 20.48 16.93
C ARG A 121 -9.91 19.62 15.68
N LEU A 122 -9.49 20.18 14.54
CA LEU A 122 -9.35 19.45 13.28
C LEU A 122 -8.26 18.38 13.39
N GLN A 123 -7.12 18.69 14.01
CA GLN A 123 -6.06 17.72 14.24
C GLN A 123 -6.54 16.51 15.06
N ARG A 124 -7.26 16.76 16.17
CA ARG A 124 -7.83 15.69 17.00
C ARG A 124 -8.84 14.84 16.24
N GLN A 125 -9.68 15.46 15.42
CA GLN A 125 -10.65 14.72 14.60
C GLN A 125 -9.95 13.83 13.56
N ILE A 126 -8.87 14.31 12.93
CA ILE A 126 -8.06 13.51 12.02
C ILE A 126 -7.43 12.33 12.76
N ILE A 127 -6.82 12.58 13.93
CA ILE A 127 -6.20 11.52 14.75
C ILE A 127 -7.23 10.46 15.19
N ILE A 128 -8.43 10.86 15.61
CA ILE A 128 -9.50 9.91 15.93
C ILE A 128 -9.87 9.07 14.70
N ALA A 129 -9.97 9.69 13.53
CA ALA A 129 -10.25 8.96 12.28
C ALA A 129 -9.14 7.95 11.97
N ASP A 130 -7.87 8.33 12.13
CA ASP A 130 -6.71 7.45 11.96
C ASP A 130 -6.76 6.26 12.94
N CYS A 131 -6.98 6.52 14.23
CA CYS A 131 -7.14 5.47 15.24
C CYS A 131 -8.26 4.48 14.87
N GLN A 132 -9.40 4.99 14.39
CA GLN A 132 -10.52 4.16 13.95
C GLN A 132 -10.12 3.27 12.76
N VAL A 133 -9.38 3.78 11.77
CA VAL A 133 -8.87 2.95 10.67
C VAL A 133 -7.96 1.85 11.17
N TYR A 134 -6.98 2.18 12.02
CA TYR A 134 -6.01 1.20 12.52
C TYR A 134 -6.66 0.13 13.41
N LEU A 135 -7.65 0.50 14.23
CA LEU A 135 -8.46 -0.45 14.99
C LEU A 135 -9.30 -1.37 14.09
N ALA A 136 -9.82 -0.85 12.97
CA ALA A 136 -10.51 -1.69 11.99
C ALA A 136 -9.54 -2.69 11.33
N VAL A 137 -8.33 -2.25 10.96
CA VAL A 137 -7.28 -3.11 10.40
C VAL A 137 -6.90 -4.23 11.37
N LEU A 138 -6.65 -3.91 12.65
CA LEU A 138 -6.38 -4.93 13.68
C LEU A 138 -7.55 -5.92 13.85
N SER A 139 -8.79 -5.46 13.68
CA SER A 139 -9.98 -6.34 13.73
C SER A 139 -10.07 -7.27 12.53
N PHE A 140 -9.71 -6.81 11.32
CA PHE A 140 -9.69 -7.64 10.11
C PHE A 140 -8.58 -8.68 10.12
N ILE A 141 -7.43 -8.33 10.70
CA ILE A 141 -6.29 -9.22 10.86
C ILE A 141 -6.64 -10.49 11.66
N LYS A 142 -7.53 -10.37 12.65
CA LYS A 142 -8.03 -11.53 13.42
C LYS A 142 -8.88 -12.50 12.59
N GLN A 143 -9.31 -12.11 11.39
CA GLN A 143 -10.06 -12.93 10.43
C GLN A 143 -11.37 -13.56 10.94
N GLU A 144 -11.97 -12.99 12.00
CA GLU A 144 -13.27 -13.42 12.53
C GLU A 144 -14.44 -12.76 11.77
N LEU A 145 -15.53 -13.49 11.54
CA LEU A 145 -16.70 -12.98 10.82
C LEU A 145 -17.32 -11.75 11.52
N SER A 146 -17.40 -11.78 12.84
CA SER A 146 -17.80 -10.64 13.70
C SER A 146 -16.85 -9.45 13.57
N GLY A 147 -15.55 -9.74 13.43
CA GLY A 147 -14.49 -8.77 13.18
C GLY A 147 -14.68 -8.01 11.86
N TYR A 148 -15.09 -8.69 10.78
CA TYR A 148 -15.36 -8.02 9.49
C TYR A 148 -16.54 -7.04 9.55
N ILE A 149 -17.64 -7.41 10.23
CA ILE A 149 -18.81 -6.54 10.37
C ILE A 149 -18.45 -5.31 11.22
N LYS A 150 -17.83 -5.56 12.39
CA LYS A 150 -17.40 -4.49 13.30
C LYS A 150 -16.40 -3.55 12.62
N GLY A 151 -15.39 -4.11 11.96
CA GLY A 151 -14.38 -3.33 11.23
C GLY A 151 -14.98 -2.50 10.10
N GLY A 152 -15.93 -3.05 9.33
CA GLY A 152 -16.64 -2.30 8.28
C GLY A 152 -17.44 -1.10 8.84
N TRP A 153 -18.07 -1.25 9.99
CA TRP A 153 -18.79 -0.15 10.66
C TRP A 153 -17.85 0.92 11.25
N ILE A 154 -16.70 0.51 11.78
CA ILE A 154 -15.65 1.43 12.26
C ILE A 154 -15.06 2.23 11.09
N LEU A 155 -14.77 1.58 9.95
CA LEU A 155 -14.33 2.26 8.73
C LEU A 155 -15.35 3.29 8.25
N ARG A 156 -16.65 3.01 8.39
CA ARG A 156 -17.71 3.97 8.09
C ARG A 156 -17.61 5.25 8.90
N LYS A 157 -17.37 5.11 10.20
CA LYS A 157 -17.20 6.25 11.10
C LYS A 157 -15.96 7.06 10.68
N ALA A 158 -14.84 6.39 10.46
CA ALA A 158 -13.59 7.02 10.04
C ALA A 158 -13.75 7.81 8.72
N TRP A 159 -14.35 7.21 7.69
CA TRP A 159 -14.61 7.90 6.42
C TRP A 159 -15.40 9.21 6.62
N LYS A 160 -16.51 9.17 7.37
CA LYS A 160 -17.33 10.36 7.60
C LYS A 160 -16.53 11.48 8.25
N MET A 161 -15.61 11.13 9.16
CA MET A 161 -14.72 12.07 9.81
C MET A 161 -13.70 12.65 8.83
N TYR A 162 -13.03 11.83 8.02
CA TYR A 162 -12.11 12.32 6.99
C TYR A 162 -12.81 13.23 5.99
N ASN A 163 -13.95 12.81 5.44
CA ASN A 163 -14.69 13.58 4.45
C ASN A 163 -15.13 14.95 5.00
N LYS A 164 -15.59 14.97 6.26
CA LYS A 164 -15.94 16.22 6.94
C LYS A 164 -14.71 17.11 7.15
N CYS A 165 -13.63 16.58 7.73
CA CYS A 165 -12.41 17.36 7.98
C CYS A 165 -11.80 17.90 6.67
N TYR A 166 -11.81 17.08 5.61
CA TYR A 166 -11.32 17.46 4.29
C TYR A 166 -12.13 18.62 3.71
N SER A 167 -13.47 18.56 3.80
CA SER A 167 -14.35 19.66 3.39
C SER A 167 -14.11 20.92 4.22
N ASP A 168 -14.12 20.80 5.55
CA ASP A 168 -13.97 21.92 6.48
C ASP A 168 -12.64 22.65 6.25
N ILE A 169 -11.53 21.90 6.12
CA ILE A 169 -10.19 22.48 5.84
C ILE A 169 -10.17 23.17 4.48
N THR A 170 -10.77 22.58 3.44
CA THR A 170 -10.81 23.17 2.09
C THR A 170 -11.54 24.52 2.12
N GLN A 171 -12.70 24.58 2.77
CA GLN A 171 -13.47 25.83 2.93
C GLN A 171 -12.68 26.88 3.70
N LEU A 172 -11.96 26.48 4.75
CA LEU A 172 -11.10 27.40 5.52
C LEU A 172 -9.94 27.94 4.65
N GLN A 173 -9.30 27.10 3.83
CA GLN A 173 -8.24 27.52 2.91
C GLN A 173 -8.76 28.50 1.85
N GLU A 174 -9.90 28.19 1.22
CA GLU A 174 -10.54 29.06 0.24
C GLU A 174 -10.95 30.41 0.86
N GLY A 175 -11.53 30.39 2.06
CA GLY A 175 -11.88 31.60 2.79
C GLY A 175 -10.65 32.44 3.17
N CYS A 176 -9.50 31.82 3.45
CA CYS A 176 -8.24 32.54 3.66
C CYS A 176 -7.69 33.15 2.36
N ARG A 177 -7.75 32.41 1.25
CA ARG A 177 -7.31 32.90 -0.08
C ARG A 177 -8.15 34.08 -0.56
N ARG A 178 -9.48 33.99 -0.48
CA ARG A 178 -10.39 35.09 -0.87
C ARG A 178 -10.11 36.37 -0.08
N ARG A 179 -9.95 36.26 1.25
CA ARG A 179 -9.58 37.39 2.12
C ARG A 179 -8.21 37.98 1.78
N ALA A 180 -7.24 37.17 1.37
CA ALA A 180 -5.93 37.66 0.94
C ALA A 180 -6.01 38.44 -0.39
N SER A 181 -6.82 37.96 -1.35
CA SER A 181 -7.04 38.64 -2.63
C SER A 181 -7.79 39.96 -2.47
N GLU A 182 -8.79 40.03 -1.58
CA GLU A 182 -9.53 41.26 -1.27
C GLU A 182 -8.64 42.32 -0.61
N GLN A 183 -7.66 41.91 0.22
CA GLN A 183 -6.70 42.82 0.85
C GLN A 183 -5.67 43.40 -0.13
N GLN A 184 -5.37 42.70 -1.23
CA GLN A 184 -4.45 43.17 -2.28
C GLN A 184 -5.12 44.09 -3.31
N ALA A 185 -6.45 44.10 -3.40
CA ALA A 185 -7.20 44.88 -4.40
C ALA A 185 -7.55 46.33 -3.95
N MET A 186 -7.16 46.76 -2.74
CA MET A 186 -7.42 48.12 -2.25
C MET A 186 -6.31 49.08 -2.72
N PRO A 187 -6.60 50.13 -3.51
CA PRO A 187 -5.58 51.06 -3.98
C PRO A 187 -5.07 51.97 -2.85
N SER A 188 -3.76 52.22 -2.83
CA SER A 188 -3.11 53.23 -1.98
C SER A 188 -3.75 54.60 -2.20
N PRO A 189 -3.99 55.42 -1.16
CA PRO A 189 -4.57 56.74 -1.36
C PRO A 189 -3.56 57.63 -2.10
N SER A 190 -3.91 58.05 -3.32
CA SER A 190 -3.15 59.02 -4.09
C SER A 190 -3.21 60.39 -3.41
N LEU A 191 -2.05 61.00 -3.18
CA LEU A 191 -1.94 62.42 -2.83
C LEU A 191 -2.42 63.25 -4.03
N SER A 192 -3.61 63.84 -3.92
CA SER A 192 -4.04 64.95 -4.77
C SER A 192 -4.29 66.17 -3.89
N THR A 193 -3.37 67.12 -4.01
CA THR A 193 -3.42 68.50 -3.55
C THR A 193 -4.58 69.26 -4.17
N SER A 194 -5.47 69.82 -3.35
CA SER A 194 -6.23 71.03 -3.69
C SER A 194 -6.58 71.81 -2.42
N SER A 195 -6.25 73.09 -2.48
CA SER A 195 -6.31 74.15 -1.50
C SER A 195 -7.72 74.62 -1.13
N ASP A 196 -7.98 74.78 0.18
CA ASP A 196 -8.72 75.94 0.70
C ASP A 196 -8.50 76.12 2.22
N PRO A 197 -8.37 77.36 2.76
CA PRO A 197 -8.12 77.59 4.18
C PRO A 197 -9.38 78.13 4.88
N SER A 198 -9.96 77.38 5.80
CA SER A 198 -10.63 78.00 6.96
C SER A 198 -10.87 77.03 8.11
N ASP A 199 -10.49 77.56 9.27
CA ASP A 199 -10.92 77.25 10.62
C ASP A 199 -10.25 76.15 11.45
N ARG A 200 -9.62 76.63 12.52
CA ARG A 200 -8.99 75.86 13.59
C ARG A 200 -10.05 75.57 14.65
N SER A 201 -10.25 74.31 15.02
CA SER A 201 -10.15 73.87 16.42
C SER A 201 -10.50 72.39 16.63
N ARG A 202 -9.70 71.77 17.53
CA ARG A 202 -9.79 70.43 18.13
C ARG A 202 -9.19 69.27 17.33
N SER A 203 -7.91 69.07 17.62
CA SER A 203 -7.17 67.81 17.47
C SER A 203 -7.98 66.61 17.97
N SER A 204 -8.42 65.78 17.04
CA SER A 204 -8.60 64.36 17.29
C SER A 204 -7.73 63.64 16.27
N THR A 205 -6.61 63.11 16.74
CA THR A 205 -5.87 62.05 16.03
C THR A 205 -6.88 61.05 15.47
N PRO A 206 -6.89 60.74 14.17
CA PRO A 206 -7.65 59.60 13.68
C PRO A 206 -7.01 58.37 14.33
N LYS A 207 -7.65 57.87 15.38
CA LYS A 207 -7.39 56.53 15.91
C LYS A 207 -7.48 55.59 14.72
N LEU A 208 -6.33 55.05 14.30
CA LEU A 208 -6.27 53.81 13.54
C LEU A 208 -7.27 52.86 14.19
N ARG A 209 -8.33 52.49 13.46
CA ARG A 209 -9.31 51.51 13.92
C ARG A 209 -8.52 50.23 14.28
N PRO A 210 -8.51 49.77 15.54
CA PRO A 210 -7.74 48.58 15.94
C PRO A 210 -8.37 47.25 15.48
N SER A 211 -9.24 47.26 14.47
CA SER A 211 -10.10 46.13 14.12
C SER A 211 -9.65 45.32 12.91
N GLN A 212 -8.41 45.48 12.41
CA GLN A 212 -7.97 44.83 11.17
C GLN A 212 -6.73 43.92 11.30
N ARG A 213 -6.23 43.63 12.52
CA ARG A 213 -5.06 42.73 12.71
C ARG A 213 -5.32 41.38 13.40
N LEU A 214 -6.57 41.01 13.68
CA LEU A 214 -6.89 39.84 14.52
C LEU A 214 -7.94 38.93 13.86
N ASP A 215 -7.50 37.94 13.07
CA ASP A 215 -8.29 36.76 12.62
C ASP A 215 -7.52 35.74 11.73
N ARG A 216 -6.18 35.65 11.82
CA ARG A 216 -5.42 34.73 10.94
C ARG A 216 -5.24 33.35 11.56
N ILE A 217 -5.99 32.37 11.07
CA ILE A 217 -5.62 30.94 11.15
C ILE A 217 -4.22 30.80 10.54
N ASN A 218 -3.30 30.10 11.21
CA ASN A 218 -1.96 29.87 10.68
C ASN A 218 -2.07 29.07 9.35
N PRO A 219 -1.71 29.66 8.19
CA PRO A 219 -1.82 29.00 6.89
C PRO A 219 -0.98 27.72 6.81
N GLU A 220 0.22 27.73 7.39
CA GLU A 220 1.12 26.57 7.36
C GLU A 220 0.55 25.39 8.16
N ALA A 221 -0.06 25.67 9.31
CA ALA A 221 -0.73 24.64 10.11
C ALA A 221 -1.95 24.07 9.37
N LEU A 222 -2.71 24.92 8.67
CA LEU A 222 -3.87 24.50 7.89
C LEU A 222 -3.46 23.66 6.67
N ASP A 223 -2.40 24.04 5.96
CA ASP A 223 -1.84 23.29 4.83
C ASP A 223 -1.28 21.94 5.28
N ARG A 224 -0.62 21.88 6.44
CA ARG A 224 -0.20 20.62 7.06
C ARG A 224 -1.39 19.72 7.38
N LEU A 225 -2.43 20.25 8.03
CA LEU A 225 -3.64 19.46 8.32
C LEU A 225 -4.35 19.01 7.05
N LYS A 226 -4.33 19.82 5.99
CA LYS A 226 -4.81 19.41 4.66
C LYS A 226 -4.01 18.22 4.15
N GLY A 227 -2.69 18.22 4.29
CA GLY A 227 -1.84 17.06 3.98
C GLY A 227 -2.24 15.83 4.80
N SER A 228 -2.37 16.00 6.12
CA SER A 228 -2.73 14.92 7.05
C SER A 228 -4.07 14.25 6.72
N VAL A 229 -5.12 15.04 6.49
CA VAL A 229 -6.46 14.51 6.16
C VAL A 229 -6.50 13.91 4.75
N SER A 230 -5.71 14.46 3.81
CA SER A 230 -5.68 13.98 2.41
C SER A 230 -5.09 12.57 2.31
N PHE A 231 -4.21 12.17 3.23
CA PHE A 231 -3.72 10.79 3.30
C PHE A 231 -4.87 9.79 3.53
N GLY A 232 -5.62 9.95 4.62
CA GLY A 232 -6.75 9.06 4.94
C GLY A 232 -7.86 9.14 3.89
N TYR A 233 -8.24 10.35 3.48
CA TYR A 233 -9.23 10.58 2.43
C TYR A 233 -8.84 9.88 1.11
N GLY A 234 -7.58 10.04 0.70
CA GLY A 234 -7.05 9.43 -0.52
C GLY A 234 -7.00 7.91 -0.46
N LEU A 235 -6.57 7.33 0.66
CA LEU A 235 -6.57 5.88 0.87
C LEU A 235 -7.98 5.27 0.77
N PHE A 236 -8.99 5.91 1.36
CA PHE A 236 -10.38 5.43 1.26
C PHE A 236 -10.85 5.40 -0.20
N HIS A 237 -10.69 6.52 -0.91
CA HIS A 237 -11.06 6.61 -2.32
C HIS A 237 -10.36 5.56 -3.18
N LEU A 238 -9.04 5.39 -2.98
CA LEU A 238 -8.23 4.44 -3.70
C LEU A 238 -8.63 3.00 -3.40
N CYS A 239 -8.68 2.60 -2.12
CA CYS A 239 -9.04 1.25 -1.70
C CYS A 239 -10.44 0.84 -2.18
N ILE A 240 -11.42 1.73 -2.08
CA ILE A 240 -12.78 1.45 -2.53
C ILE A 240 -12.85 1.32 -4.06
N SER A 241 -12.08 2.12 -4.81
CA SER A 241 -12.02 2.03 -6.29
C SER A 241 -11.46 0.70 -6.82
N MET A 242 -10.89 -0.13 -5.94
CA MET A 242 -10.30 -1.43 -6.27
C MET A 242 -11.19 -2.60 -5.84
N VAL A 243 -12.31 -2.34 -5.18
CA VAL A 243 -13.26 -3.39 -4.77
C VAL A 243 -14.01 -3.92 -6.00
N PRO A 244 -14.01 -5.25 -6.22
CA PRO A 244 -14.72 -5.86 -7.35
C PRO A 244 -16.22 -5.48 -7.42
N PRO A 245 -16.80 -5.33 -8.63
CA PRO A 245 -18.19 -4.88 -8.82
C PRO A 245 -19.26 -5.72 -8.10
N ASN A 246 -19.04 -7.03 -7.99
CA ASN A 246 -19.93 -7.94 -7.26
C ASN A 246 -19.96 -7.67 -5.74
N LEU A 247 -18.92 -7.04 -5.19
CA LEU A 247 -18.83 -6.62 -3.79
C LEU A 247 -19.25 -5.15 -3.58
N LEU A 248 -19.40 -4.35 -4.64
CA LEU A 248 -19.80 -2.95 -4.54
C LEU A 248 -21.20 -2.76 -3.93
N LYS A 249 -22.10 -3.75 -4.04
CA LYS A 249 -23.43 -3.68 -3.38
C LYS A 249 -23.30 -3.55 -1.86
N ILE A 250 -22.31 -4.22 -1.26
CA ILE A 250 -22.02 -4.16 0.19
C ILE A 250 -21.37 -2.82 0.53
N VAL A 251 -20.48 -2.33 -0.33
CA VAL A 251 -19.83 -1.02 -0.16
C VAL A 251 -20.84 0.13 -0.25
N ASN A 252 -21.75 0.09 -1.23
CA ASN A 252 -22.81 1.09 -1.41
C ASN A 252 -23.78 1.11 -0.23
N LEU A 253 -24.04 -0.05 0.40
CA LEU A 253 -24.80 -0.14 1.65
C LEU A 253 -24.11 0.58 2.82
N LEU A 254 -22.76 0.57 2.85
CA LEU A 254 -21.98 1.32 3.83
C LEU A 254 -21.89 2.82 3.49
N GLY A 255 -21.96 3.18 2.21
CA GLY A 255 -22.20 4.55 1.74
C GLY A 255 -20.96 5.44 1.62
N PHE A 256 -19.84 4.91 1.11
CA PHE A 256 -18.64 5.71 0.76
C PHE A 256 -18.37 5.61 -0.75
N PRO A 257 -18.19 6.73 -1.46
CA PRO A 257 -17.79 6.72 -2.86
C PRO A 257 -16.33 6.31 -3.00
N GLY A 258 -16.00 5.52 -4.03
CA GLY A 258 -14.63 5.23 -4.44
C GLY A 258 -14.34 5.91 -5.77
N ASP A 259 -13.29 6.74 -5.80
CA ASP A 259 -12.82 7.40 -7.02
C ASP A 259 -11.30 7.31 -7.03
N ARG A 260 -10.77 6.58 -8.02
CA ARG A 260 -9.34 6.31 -8.12
C ARG A 260 -8.53 7.59 -8.34
N LEU A 261 -8.99 8.48 -9.21
CA LEU A 261 -8.25 9.71 -9.57
C LEU A 261 -8.23 10.67 -8.38
N GLN A 262 -9.37 10.82 -7.71
CA GLN A 262 -9.45 11.60 -6.48
C GLN A 262 -8.57 11.01 -5.37
N GLY A 263 -8.55 9.68 -5.24
CA GLY A 263 -7.69 8.97 -4.31
C GLY A 263 -6.19 9.25 -4.54
N LEU A 264 -5.73 9.09 -5.78
CA LEU A 264 -4.34 9.32 -6.16
C LEU A 264 -3.95 10.80 -6.02
N SER A 265 -4.82 11.73 -6.43
CA SER A 265 -4.56 13.17 -6.30
C SER A 265 -4.43 13.61 -4.83
N ALA A 266 -5.29 13.09 -3.94
CA ALA A 266 -5.20 13.39 -2.51
C ALA A 266 -3.93 12.81 -1.87
N LEU A 267 -3.51 11.60 -2.27
CA LEU A 267 -2.25 11.00 -1.81
C LEU A 267 -1.02 11.78 -2.31
N ALA A 268 -1.02 12.21 -3.58
CA ALA A 268 0.05 13.05 -4.12
C ALA A 268 0.13 14.42 -3.42
N TYR A 269 -1.02 15.02 -3.08
CA TYR A 269 -1.04 16.22 -2.25
C TYR A 269 -0.46 15.95 -0.85
N ALA A 270 -0.83 14.83 -0.23
CA ALA A 270 -0.34 14.45 1.09
C ALA A 270 1.19 14.23 1.09
N SER A 271 1.74 13.62 0.03
CA SER A 271 3.19 13.33 -0.06
C SER A 271 4.06 14.59 -0.14
N GLU A 272 3.53 15.69 -0.65
CA GLU A 272 4.25 16.99 -0.69
C GLU A 272 4.06 17.85 0.56
N SER A 273 3.29 17.38 1.54
CA SER A 273 3.05 18.13 2.77
C SER A 273 4.19 18.01 3.79
N LYS A 274 4.19 18.88 4.80
CA LYS A 274 5.08 18.81 5.97
C LYS A 274 4.48 18.03 7.14
N ASP A 275 3.49 17.18 6.88
CA ASP A 275 2.87 16.34 7.91
C ASP A 275 3.60 15.01 8.05
N MET A 276 3.57 14.41 9.24
CA MET A 276 4.17 13.10 9.50
C MET A 276 3.67 11.98 8.57
N LYS A 277 2.48 12.16 7.95
CA LYS A 277 1.91 11.20 6.99
C LYS A 277 2.47 11.35 5.56
N ALA A 278 3.19 12.41 5.24
CA ALA A 278 3.72 12.64 3.89
C ALA A 278 4.64 11.51 3.38
N PRO A 279 5.58 11.00 4.20
CA PRO A 279 6.37 9.82 3.81
C PRO A 279 5.52 8.56 3.61
N LEU A 280 4.47 8.38 4.41
CA LEU A 280 3.56 7.24 4.27
C LEU A 280 2.71 7.33 3.00
N ALA A 281 2.29 8.54 2.60
CA ALA A 281 1.61 8.79 1.34
C ALA A 281 2.51 8.44 0.14
N THR A 282 3.80 8.79 0.23
CA THR A 282 4.81 8.41 -0.76
C THR A 282 4.92 6.90 -0.90
N LEU A 283 5.02 6.17 0.22
CA LEU A 283 5.05 4.70 0.20
C LEU A 283 3.75 4.10 -0.33
N ALA A 284 2.59 4.68 -0.01
CA ALA A 284 1.29 4.22 -0.53
C ALA A 284 1.21 4.34 -2.06
N LEU A 285 1.70 5.44 -2.63
CA LEU A 285 1.80 5.62 -4.08
C LEU A 285 2.77 4.61 -4.71
N LEU A 286 3.95 4.40 -4.12
CA LEU A 286 4.90 3.39 -4.60
C LEU A 286 4.31 1.98 -4.56
N TRP A 287 3.64 1.59 -3.47
CA TRP A 287 2.91 0.33 -3.37
C TRP A 287 1.83 0.20 -4.43
N TYR A 288 1.03 1.26 -4.63
CA TYR A 288 -0.02 1.25 -5.62
C TYR A 288 0.56 1.01 -7.02
N HIS A 289 1.54 1.82 -7.44
CA HIS A 289 2.09 1.76 -8.79
C HIS A 289 2.94 0.52 -9.07
N THR A 290 3.64 -0.03 -8.06
CA THR A 290 4.58 -1.14 -8.26
C THR A 290 4.02 -2.51 -7.84
N VAL A 291 2.90 -2.57 -7.12
CA VAL A 291 2.32 -3.85 -6.67
C VAL A 291 0.85 -3.95 -7.03
N VAL A 292 0.03 -3.01 -6.60
CA VAL A 292 -1.42 -3.13 -6.73
C VAL A 292 -1.85 -3.00 -8.19
N GLN A 293 -1.38 -1.96 -8.87
CA GLN A 293 -1.69 -1.71 -10.27
C GLN A 293 -1.20 -2.85 -11.16
N PRO A 294 0.05 -3.34 -11.11
CA PRO A 294 0.48 -4.52 -11.87
C PRO A 294 -0.31 -5.81 -11.56
N PHE A 295 -0.82 -5.96 -10.33
CA PHE A 295 -1.64 -7.12 -9.97
C PHE A 295 -3.00 -7.11 -10.69
N PHE A 296 -3.60 -5.92 -10.88
CA PHE A 296 -4.89 -5.75 -11.55
C PHE A 296 -4.81 -5.34 -13.03
N ALA A 297 -3.68 -4.82 -13.50
CA ALA A 297 -3.45 -4.43 -14.88
C ALA A 297 -3.32 -5.68 -15.73
N LEU A 298 -4.38 -6.03 -16.42
CA LEU A 298 -4.46 -7.28 -17.18
C LEU A 298 -3.87 -7.15 -18.59
N ASP A 299 -3.77 -5.92 -19.10
CA ASP A 299 -3.50 -5.63 -20.53
C ASP A 299 -2.25 -4.74 -20.75
N GLY A 300 -1.45 -4.49 -19.70
CA GLY A 300 -0.14 -3.84 -19.80
C GLY A 300 -0.11 -2.32 -20.03
N THR A 301 -1.12 -1.73 -20.68
CA THR A 301 -1.18 -0.29 -21.01
C THR A 301 -1.11 0.62 -19.78
N ASP A 302 -1.82 0.28 -18.71
CA ASP A 302 -1.77 1.01 -17.43
C ASP A 302 -0.44 0.81 -16.68
N THR A 303 0.34 -0.23 -17.01
CA THR A 303 1.55 -0.58 -16.25
C THR A 303 2.69 0.40 -16.52
N GLN A 304 2.82 0.92 -17.74
CA GLN A 304 3.91 1.82 -18.11
C GLN A 304 3.78 3.21 -17.46
N ALA A 305 2.56 3.75 -17.39
CA ALA A 305 2.29 5.01 -16.72
C ALA A 305 2.59 4.89 -15.21
N GLY A 306 2.07 3.84 -14.55
CA GLY A 306 2.37 3.59 -13.14
C GLY A 306 3.86 3.43 -12.86
N LEU A 307 4.58 2.71 -13.73
CA LEU A 307 6.02 2.55 -13.60
C LEU A 307 6.79 3.88 -13.73
N THR A 308 6.36 4.76 -14.64
CA THR A 308 6.94 6.09 -14.83
C THR A 308 6.74 6.96 -13.58
N GLU A 309 5.53 6.96 -13.01
CA GLU A 309 5.23 7.63 -11.75
C GLU A 309 6.10 7.10 -10.60
N ALA A 310 6.22 5.78 -10.45
CA ALA A 310 7.05 5.18 -9.40
C ALA A 310 8.53 5.60 -9.53
N LYS A 311 9.07 5.65 -10.75
CA LYS A 311 10.45 6.11 -11.01
C LYS A 311 10.64 7.58 -10.64
N SER A 312 9.69 8.43 -11.02
CA SER A 312 9.70 9.85 -10.67
C SER A 312 9.70 10.05 -9.16
N ILE A 313 8.83 9.34 -8.43
CA ILE A 313 8.78 9.36 -6.97
C ILE A 313 10.13 8.94 -6.36
N LEU A 314 10.71 7.82 -6.80
CA LEU A 314 12.00 7.35 -6.28
C LEU A 314 13.11 8.39 -6.50
N GLN A 315 13.19 8.96 -7.70
CA GLN A 315 14.19 9.97 -8.04
C GLN A 315 14.05 11.24 -7.20
N GLN A 316 12.83 11.75 -7.01
CA GLN A 316 12.57 12.96 -6.22
C GLN A 316 12.90 12.77 -4.73
N ARG A 317 12.82 11.53 -4.22
CA ARG A 317 12.99 11.20 -2.81
C ARG A 317 14.35 10.60 -2.48
N GLU A 318 15.20 10.37 -3.47
CA GLU A 318 16.53 9.76 -3.31
C GLU A 318 17.41 10.53 -2.32
N ALA A 319 17.40 11.87 -2.37
CA ALA A 319 18.17 12.70 -1.44
C ALA A 319 17.70 12.60 0.02
N ILE A 320 16.43 12.24 0.24
CA ILE A 320 15.83 12.12 1.58
C ILE A 320 15.99 10.69 2.12
N TYR A 321 16.01 9.68 1.24
CA TYR A 321 16.06 8.26 1.61
C TYR A 321 17.18 7.47 0.90
N PRO A 322 18.45 7.92 0.91
CA PRO A 322 19.52 7.33 0.11
C PRO A 322 19.85 5.88 0.50
N ASN A 323 19.70 5.53 1.78
CA ASN A 323 20.00 4.20 2.34
C ASN A 323 18.76 3.52 2.95
N SER A 324 17.55 3.99 2.64
CA SER A 324 16.33 3.35 3.14
C SER A 324 16.15 1.96 2.50
N SER A 325 16.01 0.94 3.34
CA SER A 325 15.72 -0.42 2.87
C SER A 325 14.41 -0.49 2.07
N LEU A 326 13.39 0.27 2.47
CA LEU A 326 12.10 0.34 1.77
C LEU A 326 12.20 1.01 0.40
N PHE A 327 12.91 2.14 0.28
CA PHE A 327 13.10 2.78 -1.02
C PHE A 327 13.97 1.93 -1.95
N MET A 328 14.99 1.26 -1.40
CA MET A 328 15.79 0.29 -2.16
C MET A 328 14.96 -0.92 -2.62
N PHE A 329 14.05 -1.42 -1.77
CA PHE A 329 13.08 -2.44 -2.15
C PHE A 329 12.19 -1.98 -3.32
N PHE A 330 11.65 -0.76 -3.27
CA PHE A 330 10.83 -0.23 -4.37
C PHE A 330 11.61 0.00 -5.66
N LYS A 331 12.89 0.38 -5.56
CA LYS A 331 13.81 0.41 -6.71
C LYS A 331 13.94 -0.97 -7.35
N GLY A 332 14.11 -2.02 -6.54
CA GLY A 332 14.09 -3.41 -7.01
C GLY A 332 12.76 -3.80 -7.65
N ARG A 333 11.63 -3.37 -7.10
CA ARG A 333 10.29 -3.61 -7.67
C ARG A 333 10.15 -3.00 -9.06
N VAL A 334 10.57 -1.74 -9.24
CA VAL A 334 10.59 -1.07 -10.55
C VAL A 334 11.46 -1.85 -11.55
N GLN A 335 12.68 -2.23 -11.16
CA GLN A 335 13.59 -3.00 -12.02
C GLN A 335 13.01 -4.36 -12.42
N ARG A 336 12.33 -5.05 -11.48
CA ARG A 336 11.65 -6.32 -11.77
C ARG A 336 10.52 -6.13 -12.80
N LEU A 337 9.73 -5.07 -12.67
CA LEU A 337 8.65 -4.74 -13.62
C LEU A 337 9.20 -4.34 -15.00
N GLU A 338 10.40 -3.77 -15.05
CA GLU A 338 11.17 -3.52 -16.29
C GLU A 338 11.88 -4.77 -16.84
N CYS A 339 11.67 -5.94 -16.22
CA CYS A 339 12.34 -7.20 -16.56
C CYS A 339 13.88 -7.14 -16.44
N GLN A 340 14.42 -6.19 -15.69
CA GLN A 340 15.84 -6.09 -15.35
C GLN A 340 16.14 -6.94 -14.11
N ILE A 341 16.00 -8.26 -14.24
CA ILE A 341 15.95 -9.18 -13.09
C ILE A 341 17.26 -9.20 -12.29
N SER A 342 18.43 -9.16 -12.94
CA SER A 342 19.72 -9.10 -12.24
C SER A 342 19.90 -7.82 -11.42
N SER A 343 19.47 -6.67 -11.98
CA SER A 343 19.50 -5.39 -11.27
C SER A 343 18.53 -5.41 -10.08
N ALA A 344 17.33 -5.96 -10.28
CA ALA A 344 16.35 -6.14 -9.22
C ALA A 344 16.88 -6.99 -8.07
N LEU A 345 17.52 -8.13 -8.37
CA LEU A 345 18.18 -8.98 -7.38
C LEU A 345 19.24 -8.22 -6.58
N THR A 346 20.04 -7.38 -7.23
CA THR A 346 21.04 -6.55 -6.55
C THR A 346 20.36 -5.61 -5.56
N SER A 347 19.37 -4.83 -6.01
CA SER A 347 18.62 -3.91 -5.15
C SER A 347 17.90 -4.61 -4.00
N PHE A 348 17.30 -5.79 -4.23
CA PHE A 348 16.65 -6.54 -3.16
C PHE A 348 17.62 -7.12 -2.13
N ASN A 349 18.82 -7.55 -2.56
CA ASN A 349 19.86 -7.98 -1.62
C ASN A 349 20.40 -6.79 -0.81
N ASP A 350 20.63 -5.63 -1.45
CA ASP A 350 21.03 -4.41 -0.75
C ASP A 350 19.97 -3.99 0.29
N ALA A 351 18.68 -4.01 -0.10
CA ALA A 351 17.57 -3.75 0.82
C ALA A 351 17.53 -4.75 1.98
N LEU A 352 17.74 -6.04 1.71
CA LEU A 352 17.81 -7.10 2.71
C LEU A 352 18.95 -6.87 3.72
N HIS A 353 20.12 -6.42 3.25
CA HIS A 353 21.26 -6.08 4.10
C HIS A 353 21.01 -4.83 4.94
N LEU A 354 20.45 -3.78 4.35
CA LEU A 354 20.08 -2.54 5.06
C LEU A 354 19.01 -2.79 6.13
N ALA A 355 18.12 -3.75 5.91
CA ALA A 355 17.08 -4.16 6.85
C ALA A 355 17.56 -5.14 7.95
N SER A 356 18.86 -5.18 8.28
CA SER A 356 19.44 -6.15 9.22
C SER A 356 18.72 -6.25 10.57
N ASP A 357 18.22 -5.14 11.11
CA ASP A 357 17.46 -5.06 12.36
C ASP A 357 15.92 -5.20 12.20
N GLN A 358 15.42 -5.42 10.97
CA GLN A 358 14.00 -5.40 10.64
C GLN A 358 13.59 -6.65 9.86
N ARG A 359 13.37 -7.73 10.60
CA ARG A 359 12.99 -9.04 10.08
C ARG A 359 11.85 -8.97 9.05
N GLU A 360 10.82 -8.17 9.29
CA GLU A 360 9.64 -8.11 8.42
C GLU A 360 9.96 -7.46 7.07
N ILE A 361 10.88 -6.49 7.03
CA ILE A 361 11.39 -5.93 5.77
C ILE A 361 12.32 -6.93 5.08
N GLN A 362 13.14 -7.66 5.83
CA GLN A 362 13.93 -8.76 5.28
C GLN A 362 13.02 -9.80 4.61
N HIS A 363 11.87 -10.14 5.20
CA HIS A 363 10.94 -11.11 4.63
C HIS A 363 10.35 -10.66 3.30
N VAL A 364 9.93 -9.40 3.16
CA VAL A 364 9.45 -8.92 1.84
C VAL A 364 10.57 -8.89 0.79
N CYS A 365 11.81 -8.60 1.19
CA CYS A 365 12.96 -8.69 0.30
C CYS A 365 13.25 -10.14 -0.13
N LEU A 366 13.27 -11.09 0.82
CA LEU A 366 13.46 -12.52 0.55
C LEU A 366 12.39 -13.08 -0.38
N TYR A 367 11.14 -12.63 -0.23
CA TYR A 367 10.06 -13.01 -1.13
C TYR A 367 10.40 -12.63 -2.56
N GLU A 368 10.77 -11.37 -2.81
CA GLU A 368 11.16 -10.90 -4.14
C GLU A 368 12.43 -11.58 -4.67
N ILE A 369 13.45 -11.80 -3.82
CA ILE A 369 14.66 -12.54 -4.18
C ILE A 369 14.31 -13.96 -4.64
N GLY A 370 13.45 -14.67 -3.90
CA GLY A 370 13.01 -16.01 -4.27
C GLY A 370 12.31 -16.04 -5.63
N TRP A 371 11.41 -15.08 -5.89
CA TRP A 371 10.72 -14.96 -7.18
C TRP A 371 11.66 -14.62 -8.34
N CYS A 372 12.54 -13.64 -8.17
CA CYS A 372 13.54 -13.27 -9.17
C CYS A 372 14.50 -14.44 -9.45
N SER A 373 14.86 -15.21 -8.42
CA SER A 373 15.71 -16.40 -8.59
C SER A 373 15.00 -17.51 -9.37
N MET A 374 13.70 -17.74 -9.14
CA MET A 374 12.91 -18.66 -9.99
C MET A 374 12.83 -18.19 -11.44
N ILE A 375 12.64 -16.89 -11.68
CA ILE A 375 12.63 -16.29 -13.02
C ILE A 375 13.97 -16.52 -13.74
N GLU A 376 15.09 -16.41 -13.01
CA GLU A 376 16.43 -16.70 -13.53
C GLU A 376 16.78 -18.19 -13.62
N LEU A 377 15.85 -19.09 -13.25
CA LEU A 377 16.07 -20.53 -13.11
C LEU A 377 17.19 -20.88 -12.11
N ASN A 378 17.53 -19.97 -11.20
CA ASN A 378 18.44 -20.21 -10.09
C ASN A 378 17.68 -20.80 -8.90
N TYR A 379 17.36 -22.08 -9.01
CA TYR A 379 16.55 -22.77 -8.01
C TYR A 379 17.24 -22.86 -6.64
N ARG A 380 18.58 -22.80 -6.59
CA ARG A 380 19.35 -22.86 -5.35
C ARG A 380 19.10 -21.65 -4.46
N ASP A 381 19.23 -20.46 -5.03
CA ASP A 381 18.99 -19.23 -4.27
C ASP A 381 17.50 -19.02 -4.00
N ALA A 382 16.63 -19.48 -4.92
CA ALA A 382 15.19 -19.50 -4.69
C ALA A 382 14.80 -20.34 -3.47
N TYR A 383 15.26 -21.60 -3.37
CA TYR A 383 14.88 -22.45 -2.24
C TYR A 383 15.41 -21.90 -0.92
N ARG A 384 16.62 -21.32 -0.88
CA ARG A 384 17.20 -20.72 0.34
C ARG A 384 16.39 -19.54 0.84
N ALA A 385 15.94 -18.67 -0.07
CA ALA A 385 15.10 -17.55 0.28
C ALA A 385 13.75 -18.02 0.85
N PHE A 386 13.10 -18.99 0.19
CA PHE A 386 11.83 -19.53 0.65
C PHE A 386 11.95 -20.39 1.92
N GLU A 387 13.08 -21.06 2.15
CA GLU A 387 13.32 -21.82 3.38
C GLU A 387 13.38 -20.91 4.60
N ARG A 388 14.06 -19.76 4.48
CA ARG A 388 14.05 -18.74 5.54
C ARG A 388 12.63 -18.23 5.79
N LEU A 389 11.88 -17.92 4.74
CA LEU A 389 10.47 -17.51 4.88
C LEU A 389 9.59 -18.60 5.51
N LYS A 390 9.77 -19.86 5.12
CA LYS A 390 9.08 -21.02 5.72
C LYS A 390 9.31 -21.05 7.25
N SER A 391 10.55 -20.79 7.65
CA SER A 391 11.01 -20.98 9.03
C SER A 391 10.72 -19.78 9.93
N GLU A 392 10.87 -18.57 9.39
CA GLU A 392 10.82 -17.33 10.15
C GLU A 392 9.48 -16.59 10.02
N SER A 393 8.78 -16.71 8.88
CA SER A 393 7.55 -15.96 8.64
C SER A 393 6.35 -16.59 9.34
N ARG A 394 5.42 -15.78 9.83
CA ARG A 394 4.09 -16.23 10.27
C ARG A 394 3.05 -16.25 9.14
N TRP A 395 3.41 -15.72 7.98
CA TRP A 395 2.53 -15.62 6.82
C TRP A 395 2.78 -16.78 5.86
N SER A 396 1.70 -17.37 5.35
CA SER A 396 1.74 -18.33 4.23
C SER A 396 2.81 -19.43 4.33
N GLN A 397 3.13 -19.89 5.55
CA GLN A 397 4.19 -20.88 5.81
C GLN A 397 4.03 -22.15 4.95
N CYS A 398 2.80 -22.64 4.82
CA CYS A 398 2.47 -23.79 3.95
C CYS A 398 2.89 -23.55 2.49
N TYR A 399 2.67 -22.34 1.98
CA TYR A 399 3.05 -21.99 0.60
C TYR A 399 4.56 -21.84 0.46
N TYR A 400 5.23 -21.19 1.42
CA TYR A 400 6.70 -21.09 1.42
C TYR A 400 7.38 -22.46 1.53
N ALA A 401 6.80 -23.39 2.30
CA ALA A 401 7.24 -24.78 2.32
C ALA A 401 7.11 -25.43 0.95
N TYR A 402 5.98 -25.25 0.26
CA TYR A 402 5.79 -25.78 -1.08
C TYR A 402 6.80 -25.20 -2.08
N LEU A 403 6.99 -23.87 -2.09
CA LEU A 403 7.99 -23.21 -2.92
C LEU A 403 9.42 -23.70 -2.64
N THR A 404 9.74 -23.92 -1.35
CA THR A 404 11.04 -24.49 -0.94
C THR A 404 11.22 -25.88 -1.53
N GLY A 405 10.24 -26.77 -1.36
CA GLY A 405 10.34 -28.16 -1.82
C GLY A 405 10.46 -28.27 -3.34
N VAL A 406 9.66 -27.52 -4.11
CA VAL A 406 9.76 -27.56 -5.58
C VAL A 406 11.07 -26.97 -6.09
N CYS A 407 11.58 -25.89 -5.48
CA CYS A 407 12.87 -25.32 -5.87
C CYS A 407 14.04 -26.24 -5.47
N GLN A 408 13.99 -26.83 -4.28
CA GLN A 408 15.00 -27.79 -3.82
C GLN A 408 15.05 -29.02 -4.74
N GLY A 409 13.90 -29.61 -5.07
CA GLY A 409 13.83 -30.73 -6.00
C GLY A 409 14.29 -30.36 -7.41
N ALA A 410 14.02 -29.14 -7.87
CA ALA A 410 14.51 -28.62 -9.14
C ALA A 410 16.05 -28.46 -9.19
N THR A 411 16.73 -28.39 -8.04
CA THR A 411 18.21 -28.49 -7.98
C THR A 411 18.73 -29.92 -8.13
N GLY A 412 17.87 -30.93 -7.96
CA GLY A 412 18.21 -32.36 -7.98
C GLY A 412 18.22 -33.01 -6.59
N ASP A 413 18.04 -32.24 -5.51
CA ASP A 413 17.90 -32.79 -4.15
C ASP A 413 16.46 -33.25 -3.89
N LEU A 414 16.15 -34.45 -4.38
CA LEU A 414 14.80 -35.03 -4.30
C LEU A 414 14.44 -35.50 -2.88
N ASP A 415 15.41 -36.04 -2.14
CA ASP A 415 15.19 -36.49 -0.76
C ASP A 415 14.85 -35.31 0.17
N GLY A 416 15.59 -34.21 0.03
CA GLY A 416 15.29 -32.95 0.71
C GLY A 416 13.91 -32.41 0.34
N ALA A 417 13.58 -32.40 -0.96
CA ALA A 417 12.26 -31.98 -1.42
C ALA A 417 11.12 -32.82 -0.81
N ILE A 418 11.26 -34.15 -0.76
CA ILE A 418 10.28 -35.06 -0.14
C ILE A 418 10.10 -34.74 1.35
N ALA A 419 11.19 -34.47 2.07
CA ALA A 419 11.12 -34.07 3.48
C ALA A 419 10.34 -32.76 3.64
N VAL A 420 10.60 -31.75 2.79
CA VAL A 420 9.87 -30.48 2.82
C VAL A 420 8.40 -30.66 2.44
N PHE A 421 8.05 -31.52 1.48
CA PHE A 421 6.66 -31.80 1.15
C PHE A 421 5.87 -32.41 2.31
N LYS A 422 6.53 -33.17 3.20
CA LYS A 422 5.89 -33.63 4.46
C LYS A 422 5.61 -32.46 5.40
N ASP A 423 6.45 -31.43 5.40
CA ASP A 423 6.20 -30.21 6.20
C ASP A 423 5.03 -29.40 5.65
N VAL A 424 4.83 -29.35 4.34
CA VAL A 424 3.63 -28.71 3.74
C VAL A 424 2.36 -29.28 4.37
N GLN A 425 2.27 -30.61 4.52
CA GLN A 425 1.16 -31.29 5.20
C GLN A 425 0.96 -30.87 6.65
N LYS A 426 2.04 -30.70 7.40
CA LYS A 426 1.97 -30.25 8.81
C LYS A 426 1.57 -28.77 8.91
N LEU A 427 1.97 -27.95 7.94
CA LEU A 427 1.75 -26.51 7.91
C LEU A 427 0.40 -26.12 7.32
N PHE A 428 -0.30 -27.06 6.68
CA PHE A 428 -1.66 -26.84 6.19
C PHE A 428 -2.66 -26.70 7.32
N LYS A 429 -3.13 -25.47 7.53
CA LYS A 429 -4.05 -25.15 8.62
C LYS A 429 -5.38 -24.62 8.10
N ARG A 430 -5.40 -23.97 6.94
CA ARG A 430 -6.56 -23.19 6.46
C ARG A 430 -7.17 -23.82 5.22
N LYS A 431 -8.16 -24.71 5.41
CA LYS A 431 -8.85 -25.42 4.31
C LYS A 431 -9.54 -24.49 3.30
N ASN A 432 -9.99 -23.32 3.74
CA ASN A 432 -10.66 -22.34 2.87
C ASN A 432 -9.67 -21.43 2.11
N ASN A 433 -8.36 -21.54 2.36
CA ASN A 433 -7.34 -20.78 1.64
C ASN A 433 -6.91 -21.54 0.38
N GLN A 434 -7.27 -21.02 -0.79
CA GLN A 434 -6.97 -21.69 -2.08
C GLN A 434 -5.48 -21.90 -2.32
N ILE A 435 -4.60 -21.00 -1.85
CA ILE A 435 -3.15 -21.16 -2.03
C ILE A 435 -2.62 -22.31 -1.19
N GLU A 436 -3.06 -22.43 0.06
CA GLU A 436 -2.66 -23.55 0.91
C GLU A 436 -3.21 -24.89 0.40
N LEU A 437 -4.48 -24.92 -0.01
CA LEU A 437 -5.10 -26.12 -0.58
C LEU A 437 -4.39 -26.57 -1.86
N PHE A 438 -4.06 -25.64 -2.75
CA PHE A 438 -3.25 -25.91 -3.95
C PHE A 438 -1.88 -26.47 -3.59
N SER A 439 -1.17 -25.81 -2.67
CA SER A 439 0.18 -26.21 -2.20
C SER A 439 0.17 -27.64 -1.66
N MET A 440 -0.83 -27.93 -0.83
CA MET A 440 -1.05 -29.26 -0.27
C MET A 440 -1.26 -30.29 -1.36
N THR A 441 -2.29 -30.11 -2.18
CA THR A 441 -2.69 -31.07 -3.21
C THR A 441 -1.53 -31.38 -4.17
N ARG A 442 -0.73 -30.37 -4.52
CA ARG A 442 0.47 -30.54 -5.34
C ARG A 442 1.58 -31.29 -4.62
N SER A 443 1.87 -30.92 -3.37
CA SER A 443 2.88 -31.62 -2.57
C SER A 443 2.55 -33.10 -2.37
N GLU A 444 1.27 -33.49 -2.27
CA GLU A 444 0.88 -34.89 -2.15
C GLU A 444 1.21 -35.70 -3.40
N LYS A 445 0.93 -35.15 -4.60
CA LYS A 445 1.29 -35.79 -5.87
C LYS A 445 2.79 -35.92 -6.06
N LEU A 446 3.55 -34.90 -5.63
CA LEU A 446 5.02 -34.89 -5.71
C LEU A 446 5.70 -35.80 -4.67
N ARG A 447 4.95 -36.39 -3.72
CA ARG A 447 5.46 -37.45 -2.84
C ARG A 447 5.35 -38.86 -3.45
N SER A 448 4.92 -38.97 -4.71
CA SER A 448 4.93 -40.21 -5.47
C SER A 448 6.35 -40.78 -5.60
N PRO A 449 6.54 -42.12 -5.65
CA PRO A 449 7.83 -42.74 -5.97
C PRO A 449 8.40 -42.32 -7.34
N SER A 450 7.61 -41.67 -8.19
CA SER A 450 7.99 -41.15 -9.51
C SER A 450 8.50 -39.70 -9.50
N LEU A 451 8.79 -39.10 -8.33
CA LEU A 451 9.33 -37.73 -8.27
C LEU A 451 10.61 -37.60 -9.09
N SER A 452 10.69 -36.58 -9.93
CA SER A 452 11.89 -36.24 -10.70
C SER A 452 12.19 -34.75 -10.64
N LYS A 453 13.42 -34.40 -11.02
CA LYS A 453 13.85 -33.01 -11.15
C LYS A 453 12.99 -32.24 -12.14
N GLU A 454 12.64 -32.86 -13.27
CA GLU A 454 11.83 -32.28 -14.34
C GLU A 454 10.40 -32.00 -13.87
N LEU A 455 9.82 -32.89 -13.05
CA LEU A 455 8.51 -32.64 -12.43
C LEU A 455 8.55 -31.46 -11.45
N CYS A 456 9.61 -31.31 -10.66
CA CYS A 456 9.81 -30.14 -9.82
C CYS A 456 9.95 -28.85 -10.66
N ILE A 457 10.69 -28.89 -11.76
CA ILE A 457 10.82 -27.76 -12.70
C ILE A 457 9.47 -27.42 -13.32
N LEU A 458 8.67 -28.42 -13.72
CA LEU A 458 7.31 -28.22 -14.21
C LEU A 458 6.45 -27.50 -13.17
N SER A 459 6.54 -27.88 -11.89
CA SER A 459 5.84 -27.17 -10.80
C SER A 459 6.32 -25.73 -10.62
N VAL A 460 7.62 -25.45 -10.75
CA VAL A 460 8.13 -24.07 -10.75
C VAL A 460 7.56 -23.26 -11.91
N ILE A 461 7.51 -23.83 -13.12
CA ILE A 461 6.93 -23.16 -14.31
C ILE A 461 5.41 -22.94 -14.12
N GLU A 462 4.70 -23.90 -13.52
CA GLU A 462 3.28 -23.77 -13.14
C GLU A 462 3.07 -22.58 -12.21
N ILE A 463 3.93 -22.41 -11.19
CA ILE A 463 3.91 -21.26 -10.28
C ILE A 463 4.24 -19.95 -11.03
N LEU A 464 5.24 -19.94 -11.91
CA LEU A 464 5.52 -18.73 -12.70
C LEU A 464 4.35 -18.36 -13.61
N TYR A 465 3.66 -19.34 -14.21
CA TYR A 465 2.48 -19.12 -15.05
C TYR A 465 1.30 -18.55 -14.24
N LEU A 466 0.90 -19.25 -13.17
CA LEU A 466 -0.26 -18.90 -12.38
C LEU A 466 -0.11 -17.48 -11.81
N TRP A 467 1.10 -17.06 -11.42
CA TRP A 467 1.40 -15.73 -10.87
C TRP A 467 1.80 -14.68 -11.93
N LYS A 468 1.64 -14.97 -13.23
CA LYS A 468 1.98 -14.06 -14.35
C LYS A 468 3.45 -13.59 -14.35
N ALA A 469 4.37 -14.44 -13.92
CA ALA A 469 5.80 -14.14 -13.89
C ALA A 469 6.56 -14.64 -15.15
N LEU A 470 5.94 -15.46 -16.01
CA LEU A 470 6.57 -15.88 -17.27
C LEU A 470 7.02 -14.70 -18.17
N PRO A 471 6.25 -13.61 -18.34
CA PRO A 471 6.70 -12.45 -19.13
C PRO A 471 7.94 -11.74 -18.57
N ASN A 472 8.31 -12.00 -17.31
CA ASN A 472 9.55 -11.45 -16.72
C ASN A 472 10.79 -12.28 -17.07
N CYS A 473 10.63 -13.47 -17.65
CA CYS A 473 11.72 -14.35 -18.02
C CYS A 473 12.33 -13.92 -19.36
N SER A 474 13.66 -14.03 -19.49
CA SER A 474 14.30 -13.80 -20.79
C SER A 474 13.98 -14.92 -21.79
N THR A 475 14.10 -14.62 -23.08
CA THR A 475 13.91 -15.58 -24.18
C THR A 475 14.69 -16.87 -23.98
N THR A 476 15.94 -16.80 -23.54
CA THR A 476 16.80 -17.96 -23.27
C THR A 476 16.25 -18.83 -22.14
N LYS A 477 15.75 -18.22 -21.06
CA LYS A 477 15.18 -18.95 -19.91
C LYS A 477 13.87 -19.62 -20.32
N LEU A 478 13.01 -18.93 -21.08
CA LEU A 478 11.79 -19.49 -21.66
C LEU A 478 12.07 -20.69 -22.58
N GLN A 479 13.09 -20.61 -23.43
CA GLN A 479 13.52 -21.73 -24.28
C GLN A 479 14.03 -22.92 -23.44
N THR A 480 14.77 -22.65 -22.36
CA THR A 480 15.23 -23.69 -21.42
C THR A 480 14.03 -24.39 -20.76
N MET A 481 13.02 -23.64 -20.32
CA MET A 481 11.77 -24.19 -19.78
C MET A 481 11.06 -25.08 -20.81
N THR A 482 10.97 -24.66 -22.07
CA THR A 482 10.39 -25.46 -23.16
C THR A 482 11.10 -26.80 -23.32
N GLN A 483 12.44 -26.81 -23.33
CA GLN A 483 13.22 -28.03 -23.45
C GLN A 483 12.92 -29.02 -22.32
N VAL A 484 12.89 -28.55 -21.07
CA VAL A 484 12.55 -29.40 -19.91
C VAL A 484 11.12 -29.93 -19.99
N LEU A 485 10.15 -29.09 -20.38
CA LEU A 485 8.76 -29.55 -20.53
C LEU A 485 8.65 -30.63 -21.60
N GLN A 486 9.41 -30.55 -22.69
CA GLN A 486 9.41 -31.54 -23.76
C GLN A 486 9.98 -32.91 -23.34
N THR A 487 10.84 -32.98 -22.32
CA THR A 487 11.38 -34.27 -21.84
C THR A 487 10.43 -35.03 -20.92
N ILE A 488 9.31 -34.42 -20.50
CA ILE A 488 8.35 -35.04 -19.57
C ILE A 488 7.33 -35.86 -20.37
N ASP A 489 7.33 -37.18 -20.17
CA ASP A 489 6.42 -38.14 -20.84
C ASP A 489 5.30 -38.69 -19.91
N ASP A 490 5.00 -37.98 -18.82
CA ASP A 490 3.94 -38.37 -17.91
C ASP A 490 2.55 -37.94 -18.42
N ALA A 491 1.72 -38.91 -18.80
CA ALA A 491 0.37 -38.69 -19.29
C ALA A 491 -0.54 -37.95 -18.30
N SER A 492 -0.29 -38.07 -16.98
CA SER A 492 -1.10 -37.42 -15.94
C SER A 492 -0.92 -35.89 -15.89
N CYS A 493 0.16 -35.38 -16.50
CA CYS A 493 0.46 -33.95 -16.58
C CYS A 493 0.39 -33.39 -18.01
N ALA A 494 -0.07 -34.17 -18.98
CA ALA A 494 -0.05 -33.80 -20.40
C ALA A 494 -0.77 -32.47 -20.70
N GLY A 495 -1.98 -32.24 -20.18
CA GLY A 495 -2.67 -30.97 -20.37
C GLY A 495 -1.99 -29.79 -19.70
N LEU A 496 -1.46 -29.97 -18.48
CA LEU A 496 -0.71 -28.92 -17.79
C LEU A 496 0.56 -28.56 -18.59
N LYS A 497 1.33 -29.56 -19.03
CA LYS A 497 2.49 -29.37 -19.91
C LYS A 497 2.12 -28.55 -21.15
N ASN A 498 1.02 -28.90 -21.83
CA ASN A 498 0.56 -28.19 -23.01
C ASN A 498 0.11 -26.76 -22.71
N LEU A 499 -0.59 -26.51 -21.59
CA LEU A 499 -0.94 -25.16 -21.15
C LEU A 499 0.33 -24.30 -20.96
N LEU A 500 1.34 -24.84 -20.27
CA LEU A 500 2.59 -24.12 -20.00
C LEU A 500 3.39 -23.88 -21.29
N LEU A 501 3.51 -24.88 -22.17
CA LEU A 501 4.14 -24.71 -23.48
C LEU A 501 3.43 -23.66 -24.33
N GLY A 502 2.10 -23.62 -24.31
CA GLY A 502 1.32 -22.58 -24.98
C GLY A 502 1.61 -21.19 -24.43
N ALA A 503 1.65 -21.05 -23.09
CA ALA A 503 1.93 -19.78 -22.41
C ALA A 503 3.36 -19.29 -22.68
N ILE A 504 4.36 -20.19 -22.68
CA ILE A 504 5.75 -19.86 -23.03
C ILE A 504 5.83 -19.42 -24.49
N ASN A 505 5.23 -20.15 -25.44
CA ASN A 505 5.23 -19.77 -26.85
C ASN A 505 4.54 -18.43 -27.11
N LYS A 506 3.47 -18.13 -26.35
CA LYS A 506 2.83 -16.80 -26.36
C LYS A 506 3.80 -15.70 -25.92
N CYS A 507 4.59 -15.92 -24.87
CA CYS A 507 5.63 -14.98 -24.42
C CYS A 507 6.78 -14.84 -25.43
N LEU A 508 7.09 -15.90 -26.18
CA LEU A 508 8.08 -15.90 -27.26
C LEU A 508 7.55 -15.32 -28.57
N HIS A 509 6.29 -14.88 -28.62
CA HIS A 509 5.59 -14.43 -29.84
C HIS A 509 5.45 -15.51 -30.94
N ASN A 510 5.55 -16.79 -30.57
CA ASN A 510 5.32 -17.94 -31.44
C ASN A 510 3.83 -18.30 -31.48
N THR A 511 3.02 -17.43 -32.10
CA THR A 511 1.54 -17.50 -32.06
C THR A 511 0.97 -18.84 -32.55
N LYS A 512 1.54 -19.44 -33.60
CA LYS A 512 1.05 -20.71 -34.17
C LYS A 512 1.17 -21.86 -33.17
N ASP A 513 2.36 -22.01 -32.60
CA ASP A 513 2.64 -23.06 -31.62
C ASP A 513 1.84 -22.84 -30.34
N ALA A 514 1.71 -21.59 -29.89
CA ALA A 514 0.87 -21.24 -28.76
C ALA A 514 -0.58 -21.72 -28.96
N ILE A 515 -1.18 -21.43 -30.10
CA ILE A 515 -2.54 -21.88 -30.45
C ILE A 515 -2.62 -23.41 -30.44
N GLN A 516 -1.66 -24.11 -31.05
CA GLN A 516 -1.66 -25.57 -31.11
C GLN A 516 -1.61 -26.19 -29.70
N TYR A 517 -0.69 -25.72 -28.86
CA TYR A 517 -0.54 -26.23 -27.50
C TYR A 517 -1.76 -25.93 -26.63
N PHE A 518 -2.34 -24.72 -26.70
CA PHE A 518 -3.58 -24.44 -25.98
C PHE A 518 -4.75 -25.31 -26.46
N GLN A 519 -4.87 -25.57 -27.76
CA GLN A 519 -5.89 -26.48 -28.28
C GLN A 519 -5.73 -27.92 -27.76
N LEU A 520 -4.49 -28.40 -27.60
CA LEU A 520 -4.22 -29.70 -26.97
C LEU A 520 -4.65 -29.69 -25.50
N ALA A 521 -4.32 -28.63 -24.76
CA ALA A 521 -4.68 -28.51 -23.34
C ALA A 521 -6.20 -28.38 -23.10
N VAL A 522 -6.92 -27.69 -23.98
CA VAL A 522 -8.41 -27.61 -23.91
C VAL A 522 -9.05 -29.00 -24.06
N ARG A 523 -8.46 -29.87 -24.88
CA ARG A 523 -8.97 -31.23 -25.14
C ARG A 523 -8.50 -32.28 -24.12
N ASP A 524 -7.75 -31.89 -23.08
CA ASP A 524 -7.27 -32.83 -22.08
C ASP A 524 -8.41 -33.30 -21.15
N GLU A 525 -9.05 -34.42 -21.51
CA GLU A 525 -10.11 -35.03 -20.71
C GLU A 525 -9.58 -35.71 -19.43
N VAL A 526 -8.32 -36.16 -19.44
CA VAL A 526 -7.67 -36.81 -18.29
C VAL A 526 -7.38 -35.78 -17.19
N GLY A 527 -6.94 -34.59 -17.58
CA GLY A 527 -6.68 -33.47 -16.69
C GLY A 527 -7.90 -32.94 -15.95
N ARG A 528 -9.14 -33.23 -16.38
CA ARG A 528 -10.37 -32.78 -15.70
C ARG A 528 -10.48 -33.31 -14.26
N LEU A 529 -9.89 -34.48 -13.98
CA LEU A 529 -9.91 -35.11 -12.65
C LEU A 529 -8.73 -34.71 -11.77
N THR A 530 -7.59 -34.37 -12.36
CA THR A 530 -6.34 -34.14 -11.62
C THR A 530 -5.93 -32.66 -11.57
N ASN A 531 -6.17 -31.89 -12.63
CA ASN A 531 -5.78 -30.49 -12.79
C ASN A 531 -6.95 -29.68 -13.36
N SER A 532 -8.06 -29.63 -12.62
CA SER A 532 -9.35 -29.10 -13.11
C SER A 532 -9.31 -27.67 -13.64
N TYR A 533 -8.32 -26.86 -13.25
CA TYR A 533 -8.16 -25.49 -13.75
C TYR A 533 -7.52 -25.40 -15.16
N VAL A 534 -6.87 -26.46 -15.66
CA VAL A 534 -6.08 -26.41 -16.90
C VAL A 534 -6.96 -26.08 -18.12
N GLN A 535 -8.10 -26.76 -18.28
CA GLN A 535 -9.02 -26.52 -19.39
C GLN A 535 -9.56 -25.08 -19.40
N PRO A 536 -10.16 -24.55 -18.32
CA PRO A 536 -10.68 -23.18 -18.34
C PRO A 536 -9.58 -22.13 -18.55
N TYR A 537 -8.39 -22.30 -17.94
CA TYR A 537 -7.26 -21.40 -18.20
C TYR A 537 -6.77 -21.48 -19.65
N SER A 538 -6.75 -22.67 -20.27
CA SER A 538 -6.38 -22.84 -21.67
C SER A 538 -7.38 -22.18 -22.62
N CYS A 539 -8.69 -22.29 -22.34
CA CYS A 539 -9.73 -21.57 -23.07
C CYS A 539 -9.53 -20.06 -22.99
N TYR A 540 -9.23 -19.52 -21.79
CA TYR A 540 -8.93 -18.10 -21.62
C TYR A 540 -7.68 -17.67 -22.40
N GLU A 541 -6.56 -18.40 -22.28
CA GLU A 541 -5.30 -18.05 -22.95
C GLU A 541 -5.42 -18.11 -24.47
N LEU A 542 -6.07 -19.16 -24.99
CA LEU A 542 -6.38 -19.27 -26.41
C LEU A 542 -7.30 -18.14 -26.87
N GLY A 543 -8.30 -17.80 -26.04
CA GLY A 543 -9.16 -16.64 -26.24
C GLY A 543 -8.34 -15.36 -26.42
N CYS A 544 -7.43 -15.07 -25.49
CA CYS A 544 -6.55 -13.90 -25.56
C CYS A 544 -5.70 -13.88 -26.84
N VAL A 545 -5.15 -15.01 -27.27
CA VAL A 545 -4.35 -15.06 -28.51
C VAL A 545 -5.20 -14.77 -29.74
N LEU A 546 -6.42 -15.32 -29.80
CA LEU A 546 -7.33 -15.14 -30.93
C LEU A 546 -7.97 -13.74 -30.97
N LEU A 547 -8.01 -13.03 -29.86
CA LEU A 547 -8.49 -11.64 -29.80
C LEU A 547 -7.55 -10.66 -30.51
N ASN A 548 -6.26 -10.99 -30.64
CA ASN A 548 -5.28 -10.14 -31.32
C ASN A 548 -5.46 -10.10 -32.85
N THR A 549 -6.43 -10.84 -33.39
CA THR A 549 -6.70 -10.93 -34.83
C THR A 549 -8.19 -10.75 -35.08
N PRO A 550 -8.62 -9.72 -35.85
CA PRO A 550 -10.03 -9.37 -36.04
C PRO A 550 -10.91 -10.54 -36.50
N GLU A 551 -10.38 -11.38 -37.38
CA GLU A 551 -11.07 -12.53 -37.98
C GLU A 551 -11.39 -13.63 -36.96
N SER A 552 -10.58 -13.76 -35.91
CA SER A 552 -10.76 -14.77 -34.86
C SER A 552 -11.30 -14.21 -33.53
N ALA A 553 -11.55 -12.90 -33.46
CA ALA A 553 -11.97 -12.24 -32.22
C ALA A 553 -13.31 -12.77 -31.69
N SER A 554 -14.26 -13.11 -32.57
CA SER A 554 -15.54 -13.72 -32.18
C SER A 554 -15.35 -15.07 -31.49
N ARG A 555 -14.52 -15.93 -32.07
CA ARG A 555 -14.13 -17.23 -31.49
C ARG A 555 -13.37 -17.05 -30.18
N GLY A 556 -12.49 -16.04 -30.10
CA GLY A 556 -11.80 -15.70 -28.86
C GLY A 556 -12.75 -15.37 -27.72
N ARG A 557 -13.78 -14.55 -27.98
CA ARG A 557 -14.84 -14.23 -27.01
C ARG A 557 -15.63 -15.45 -26.58
N MET A 558 -16.01 -16.33 -27.51
CA MET A 558 -16.72 -17.56 -27.19
C MET A 558 -15.91 -18.45 -26.23
N LEU A 559 -14.60 -18.60 -26.44
CA LEU A 559 -13.75 -19.38 -25.55
C LEU A 559 -13.64 -18.78 -24.15
N MET A 560 -13.63 -17.45 -24.03
CA MET A 560 -13.63 -16.78 -22.72
C MET A 560 -14.96 -16.97 -21.97
N LEU A 561 -16.09 -16.93 -22.69
CA LEU A 561 -17.39 -17.25 -22.11
C LEU A 561 -17.45 -18.72 -21.70
N GLN A 562 -16.97 -19.63 -22.55
CA GLN A 562 -16.86 -21.05 -22.25
C GLN A 562 -16.06 -21.29 -20.95
N ALA A 563 -14.90 -20.64 -20.80
CA ALA A 563 -14.07 -20.73 -19.59
C ALA A 563 -14.81 -20.31 -18.31
N LYS A 564 -15.79 -19.42 -18.43
CA LYS A 564 -16.58 -18.87 -17.31
C LYS A 564 -17.86 -19.66 -17.03
N GLU A 565 -18.51 -20.20 -18.06
CA GLU A 565 -19.85 -20.78 -17.97
C GLU A 565 -19.83 -22.31 -17.87
N ASP A 566 -18.86 -22.97 -18.52
CA ASP A 566 -18.83 -24.43 -18.64
C ASP A 566 -17.98 -25.11 -17.54
N TYR A 567 -17.28 -24.34 -16.71
CA TYR A 567 -16.36 -24.84 -15.69
C TYR A 567 -16.64 -24.20 -14.33
N ALA A 568 -16.54 -24.98 -13.26
CA ALA A 568 -16.71 -24.50 -11.88
C ALA A 568 -15.94 -25.37 -10.88
N GLY A 569 -15.64 -24.84 -9.70
CA GLY A 569 -15.06 -25.59 -8.58
C GLY A 569 -13.58 -25.96 -8.76
N TYR A 570 -12.84 -25.17 -9.54
CA TYR A 570 -11.41 -25.39 -9.80
C TYR A 570 -10.51 -24.36 -9.09
N ASP A 571 -9.22 -24.70 -8.95
CA ASP A 571 -8.25 -23.83 -8.31
C ASP A 571 -8.16 -22.46 -9.00
N PHE A 572 -8.21 -21.39 -8.22
CA PHE A 572 -8.09 -20.00 -8.70
C PHE A 572 -9.20 -19.57 -9.69
N GLU A 573 -10.41 -20.14 -9.59
CA GLU A 573 -11.59 -19.76 -10.39
C GLU A 573 -11.89 -18.25 -10.33
N ASN A 574 -11.99 -17.68 -9.11
CA ASN A 574 -12.24 -16.25 -8.94
C ASN A 574 -11.18 -15.38 -9.64
N ARG A 575 -9.92 -15.83 -9.64
CA ARG A 575 -8.84 -15.12 -10.32
C ARG A 575 -9.02 -15.16 -11.83
N LEU A 576 -9.43 -16.30 -12.40
CA LEU A 576 -9.71 -16.41 -13.83
C LEU A 576 -10.93 -15.55 -14.23
N HIS A 577 -11.99 -15.55 -13.44
CA HIS A 577 -13.18 -14.72 -13.71
C HIS A 577 -12.86 -13.23 -13.74
N VAL A 578 -12.02 -12.74 -12.82
CA VAL A 578 -11.52 -11.35 -12.86
C VAL A 578 -10.74 -11.09 -14.14
N ARG A 579 -9.88 -12.03 -14.57
CA ARG A 579 -9.12 -11.92 -15.82
C ARG A 579 -10.03 -11.84 -17.06
N ILE A 580 -11.03 -12.72 -17.13
CA ILE A 580 -12.01 -12.75 -18.22
C ILE A 580 -12.81 -11.45 -18.26
N HIS A 581 -13.32 -10.99 -17.11
CA HIS A 581 -14.11 -9.77 -17.04
C HIS A 581 -13.36 -8.57 -17.58
N SER A 582 -12.12 -8.34 -17.14
CA SER A 582 -11.38 -7.17 -17.60
C SER A 582 -10.92 -7.28 -19.05
N ALA A 583 -10.54 -8.48 -19.52
CA ALA A 583 -10.22 -8.69 -20.93
C ALA A 583 -11.44 -8.38 -21.82
N ILE A 584 -12.65 -8.72 -21.38
CA ILE A 584 -13.89 -8.35 -22.08
C ILE A 584 -14.17 -6.85 -21.98
N ALA A 585 -13.95 -6.24 -20.80
CA ALA A 585 -14.22 -4.83 -20.57
C ALA A 585 -13.31 -3.90 -21.37
N SER A 586 -12.02 -4.23 -21.54
CA SER A 586 -11.09 -3.43 -22.37
C SER A 586 -11.43 -3.43 -23.86
N MET A 587 -12.32 -4.34 -24.29
CA MET A 587 -12.84 -4.40 -25.65
C MET A 587 -14.18 -3.67 -25.83
N ALA A 588 -14.85 -3.24 -24.74
CA ALA A 588 -16.07 -2.46 -24.87
C ALA A 588 -15.70 -1.07 -25.44
N PRO A 589 -16.38 -0.57 -26.49
CA PRO A 589 -16.15 0.79 -26.94
C PRO A 589 -16.35 1.72 -25.75
N ALA A 590 -15.39 2.63 -25.51
CA ALA A 590 -15.48 3.61 -24.45
C ALA A 590 -16.87 4.25 -24.51
N ALA A 591 -17.65 4.11 -23.43
CA ALA A 591 -18.92 4.82 -23.33
C ALA A 591 -18.60 6.30 -23.57
N GLN A 592 -19.14 6.86 -24.65
CA GLN A 592 -19.00 8.29 -24.90
C GLN A 592 -19.57 9.03 -23.68
N PRO A 593 -18.87 10.07 -23.21
CA PRO A 593 -19.19 10.75 -21.94
C PRO A 593 -20.60 11.32 -21.88
#